data_AF-A0A537JKR2-F1
#
_entry.id   AF-A0A537JKR2-F1
#
_cell.length_a   1.000
_cell.length_b   1.000
_cell.length_c   1.000
_cell.angle_alpha   90.00
_cell.angle_beta   90.00
_cell.angle_gamma   90.00
#
_symmetry.space_group_name_H-M   'P 1'
#
loop_
_entity.id
_entity.type
_entity.pdbx_description
1 polymer ?
#
loop_
_entity_poly.entity_id
_entity_poly.type
_entity_poly.pdbx_seq_one_letter_code
_entity_poly.pdbx_strand_id
1 'polypeptide(L)' 'MVVHADGEAALLLTKRSETVDRHKGEISLPGGAIEPGESPQAAAVRETSE' A
#
# COMPACT_ATOMS: atom_id res chain seq x y z
N MET A 1 -2.65 -6.34 5.27
CA MET A 1 -2.71 -5.79 6.63
C MET A 1 -4.16 -5.73 7.06
N VAL A 2 -4.52 -6.33 8.19
CA VAL A 2 -5.86 -6.23 8.77
C VAL A 2 -5.81 -5.22 9.90
N VAL A 3 -6.71 -4.25 9.87
CA VAL A 3 -6.91 -3.25 10.93
C VAL A 3 -8.26 -3.48 11.60
N HIS A 4 -8.46 -2.94 12.79
CA HIS A 4 -9.77 -2.96 13.44
C HIS A 4 -10.41 -1.59 13.29
N ALA A 5 -11.50 -1.51 12.54
CA ALA A 5 -12.32 -0.31 12.39
C ALA A 5 -13.67 -0.57 13.05
N ASP A 6 -14.05 0.27 14.01
CA ASP A 6 -15.31 0.13 14.78
C ASP A 6 -15.48 -1.26 15.44
N GLY A 7 -14.37 -1.88 15.86
CA GLY A 7 -14.36 -3.21 16.49
C GLY A 7 -14.34 -4.38 15.51
N GLU A 8 -14.51 -4.13 14.22
CA GLU A 8 -14.56 -5.16 13.17
C GLU A 8 -13.25 -5.24 12.38
N ALA A 9 -12.94 -6.42 11.86
CA ALA A 9 -11.78 -6.61 10.99
C ALA A 9 -12.00 -5.89 9.65
N ALA A 10 -11.04 -5.07 9.25
CA ALA A 10 -11.08 -4.25 8.06
C ALA A 10 -9.74 -4.29 7.31
N LEU A 11 -9.75 -3.91 6.03
CA LEU A 11 -8.55 -3.76 5.21
C LEU A 11 -8.26 -2.28 4.97
N LEU A 12 -6.99 -1.89 5.16
CA LEU A 12 -6.53 -0.55 4.78
C LEU A 12 -6.30 -0.51 3.27
N LEU A 13 -6.91 0.48 2.61
CA LEU A 13 -6.77 0.74 1.19
C LEU A 13 -6.35 2.20 0.97
N THR A 14 -5.59 2.46 -0.09
CA THR A 14 -5.21 3.80 -0.52
C THR A 14 -5.90 4.14 -1.83
N LYS A 15 -6.24 5.41 -2.01
CA LYS A 15 -6.62 5.96 -3.32
C LYS A 15 -5.37 6.57 -3.92
N ARG A 16 -4.87 6.02 -5.02
CA ARG A 16 -3.66 6.55 -5.67
C ARG A 16 -3.92 7.97 -6.18
N SER A 17 -2.98 8.88 -5.93
CA SER A 17 -3.10 10.28 -6.34
C SER A 17 -3.25 10.41 -7.86
N GLU A 18 -3.81 11.52 -8.34
CA GLU A 18 -3.94 11.77 -9.78
C GLU A 18 -2.59 12.04 -10.48
N THR A 19 -1.53 12.19 -9.69
CA THR A 19 -0.17 12.53 -10.12
C THR A 19 0.74 11.33 -10.34
N VAL A 20 0.34 10.09 -10.00
CA VAL A 20 1.17 8.90 -10.30
C VAL A 20 1.09 8.50 -11.77
N ASP A 21 2.22 8.06 -12.35
CA ASP A 21 2.33 7.72 -13.78
C ASP A 21 1.45 6.53 -14.23
N ARG A 22 1.06 5.65 -13.30
CA ARG A 22 0.20 4.47 -13.56
C ARG A 22 -0.94 4.36 -12.53
N HIS A 23 -2.09 3.85 -12.98
CA HIS A 23 -3.24 3.49 -12.13
C HIS A 23 -3.82 4.66 -11.32
N LYS A 24 -3.97 5.81 -11.97
CA LYS A 24 -4.49 7.05 -11.37
C LYS A 24 -5.90 6.85 -10.80
N GLY A 25 -6.11 7.25 -9.55
CA GLY A 25 -7.42 7.23 -8.90
C GLY A 25 -7.93 5.83 -8.52
N GLU A 26 -7.18 4.77 -8.79
CA GLU A 26 -7.54 3.41 -8.40
C GLU A 26 -7.42 3.22 -6.88
N ILE A 27 -8.26 2.31 -6.36
CA ILE A 27 -8.20 1.84 -4.99
C ILE A 27 -7.27 0.63 -4.96
N SER A 28 -6.20 0.71 -4.17
CA SER A 28 -5.21 -0.36 -4.04
C SER A 28 -4.84 -0.61 -2.59
N LEU A 29 -4.14 -1.70 -2.34
CA LEU A 29 -3.42 -1.85 -1.07
C LEU A 29 -2.27 -0.83 -1.01
N PRO A 30 -1.84 -0.40 0.20
CA PRO A 30 -0.57 0.29 0.38
C PRO A 30 0.59 -0.55 -0.18
N GLY A 31 1.56 0.10 -0.81
CA GLY A 31 2.68 -0.57 -1.45
C GLY A 31 3.21 0.18 -2.67
N GLY A 32 4.38 -0.27 -3.13
CA GLY A 32 5.06 0.25 -4.31
C GLY A 32 6.12 -0.70 -4.84
N ALA A 33 7.21 -0.15 -5.37
CA ALA A 33 8.20 -0.94 -6.11
C ALA A 33 9.17 -1.65 -5.15
N ILE A 34 9.61 -2.85 -5.54
CA ILE A 34 10.71 -3.54 -4.85
C ILE A 34 12.02 -2.97 -5.36
N GLU A 35 12.90 -2.52 -4.46
CA GLU A 35 14.22 -2.03 -4.84
C GLU A 35 15.21 -3.18 -5.11
N PRO A 36 16.28 -2.96 -5.92
CA PRO A 36 17.26 -3.99 -6.19
C PRO A 36 17.92 -4.54 -4.92
N GLY A 37 17.80 -5.85 -4.70
CA GLY A 37 18.34 -6.53 -3.52
C GLY A 37 17.42 -6.54 -2.30
N GLU A 38 16.24 -5.92 -2.38
CA GLU A 38 15.23 -5.92 -1.34
C GLU A 38 14.34 -7.16 -1.42
N SER A 39 13.90 -7.69 -0.26
CA SER A 39 12.90 -8.76 -0.23
C SER A 39 11.49 -8.18 -0.40
N PRO A 40 10.53 -8.94 -0.96
CA PRO A 40 9.15 -8.48 -1.08
C PRO A 40 8.52 -8.02 0.25
N GLN A 41 8.88 -8.68 1.35
CA GLN A 41 8.40 -8.33 2.69
C GLN A 41 9.00 -7.01 3.17
N ALA A 42 10.29 -6.78 2.95
CA ALA A 42 10.94 -5.54 3.32
C ALA A 42 10.35 -4.36 2.54
N ALA A 43 10.16 -4.53 1.22
CA ALA A 43 9.53 -3.55 0.36
C ALA A 43 8.11 -3.20 0.84
N ALA A 44 7.30 -4.20 1.19
CA ALA A 44 5.94 -3.97 1.68
C ALA A 44 5.91 -3.15 2.99
N VAL A 45 6.84 -3.39 3.92
CA VAL A 45 6.92 -2.63 5.18
C VAL A 45 7.38 -1.20 4.93
N ARG A 46 8.40 -1.01 4.08
CA ARG A 46 8.92 0.32 3.71
C ARG A 46 7.84 1.15 3.03
N GLU A 47 7.25 0.64 1.96
CA GLU A 47 6.23 1.34 1.15
C GLU A 47 4.93 1.60 1.92
N THR A 48 4.63 0.83 2.96
CA THR A 48 3.48 1.12 3.83
C THR A 48 3.77 2.29 4.80
N SER A 49 5.04 2.60 5.04
CA SER A 49 5.49 3.65 5.97
C SER A 49 5.79 4.99 5.30
N GLU A 50 5.83 5.03 3.96
CA GLU A 50 6.02 6.24 3.12
C GLU A 50 4.70 7.00 2.90
#